data_AF-A0A954UM33-F1
#
_entry.id   AF-A0A954UM33-F1
#
_cell.length_a   1.000
_cell.length_b   1.000
_cell.length_c   1.000
_cell.angle_alpha   90.00
_cell.angle_beta   90.00
_cell.angle_gamma   90.00
#
_symmetry.space_group_name_H-M   'P 1'
#
loop_
_entity.id
_entity.type
_entity.pdbx_description
1 polymer ?
#
loop_
_entity_poly.entity_id
_entity_poly.type
_entity_poly.pdbx_seq_one_letter_code
_entity_poly.pdbx_strand_id
1 'polypeptide(L)'
;MDIFCERIVPIALVAILAWILFYILRKTSLRRKRSFDQQWPPISDEEFLRRCSVGTNPRVALGVRRIIAEQLCVPYSQVYPEQSFVNDLGAD
;
A
#
# COMPACT_ATOMS: atom_id res chain seq x y z
N MET A 1 -15.29 9.23 46.71
CA MET A 1 -15.71 8.87 45.33
C MET A 1 -14.69 9.40 44.30
N ASP A 2 -13.48 9.72 44.75
CA ASP A 2 -12.56 10.62 44.04
C ASP A 2 -11.51 9.86 43.23
N ILE A 3 -11.15 8.65 43.68
CA ILE A 3 -10.19 7.75 43.01
C ILE A 3 -10.68 7.33 41.62
N PHE A 4 -12.00 7.18 41.44
CA PHE A 4 -12.60 6.81 40.15
C PHE A 4 -12.47 7.95 39.13
N CYS A 5 -12.65 9.21 39.54
CA CYS A 5 -12.56 10.34 38.61
C CYS A 5 -11.10 10.64 38.22
N GLU A 6 -10.18 10.57 39.18
CA GLU A 6 -8.77 10.94 38.95
C GLU A 6 -8.02 9.93 38.06
N ARG A 7 -8.42 8.66 38.07
CA ARG A 7 -7.75 7.60 37.29
C ARG A 7 -8.52 7.10 36.08
N ILE A 8 -9.85 7.10 36.10
CA ILE A 8 -10.62 6.60 34.94
C ILE A 8 -10.68 7.63 33.81
N VAL A 9 -10.79 8.92 34.13
CA VAL A 9 -10.83 9.98 33.11
C VAL A 9 -9.59 9.98 32.19
N PRO A 10 -8.34 9.93 32.69
CA PRO A 10 -7.16 9.88 31.82
C PRO A 10 -7.07 8.58 31.03
N ILE A 11 -7.46 7.43 31.60
CA ILE A 11 -7.48 6.14 30.90
C ILE A 11 -8.49 6.18 29.74
N ALA A 12 -9.68 6.71 29.98
CA ALA A 12 -10.70 6.87 28.96
C ALA A 12 -10.24 7.81 27.83
N LEU A 13 -9.58 8.93 28.15
CA LEU A 13 -9.02 9.84 27.15
C LEU A 13 -7.95 9.18 26.29
N VAL A 14 -7.00 8.45 26.88
CA VAL A 14 -5.97 7.71 26.13
C VAL A 14 -6.61 6.64 25.25
N ALA A 15 -7.60 5.91 25.74
CA ALA A 15 -8.33 4.91 24.95
C ALA A 15 -9.06 5.54 23.76
N ILE A 16 -9.70 6.70 23.95
CA ILE A 16 -10.36 7.46 22.88
C ILE A 16 -9.33 7.94 21.85
N LEU A 17 -8.20 8.52 22.28
CA LEU A 17 -7.14 8.97 21.38
C LEU A 17 -6.54 7.80 20.57
N ALA A 18 -6.29 6.66 21.21
CA ALA A 18 -5.81 5.45 20.54
C ALA A 18 -6.84 4.93 19.51
N TRP A 19 -8.13 4.96 19.84
CA TRP A 19 -9.20 4.55 18.92
C TRP A 19 -9.33 5.50 17.73
N ILE A 20 -9.24 6.82 17.96
CA ILE A 20 -9.24 7.83 16.89
C ILE A 20 -8.03 7.62 15.97
N LEU A 21 -6.84 7.44 16.54
CA LEU A 21 -5.62 7.17 15.76
C LEU A 21 -5.79 5.90 14.92
N PHE A 22 -6.26 4.80 15.53
CA PHE A 22 -6.53 3.55 14.82
C PHE A 22 -7.54 3.73 13.69
N TYR A 23 -8.63 4.47 13.92
CA TYR A 23 -9.64 4.77 12.92
C TYR A 23 -9.07 5.58 11.75
N ILE A 24 -8.25 6.60 12.03
CA ILE A 24 -7.57 7.41 11.00
C ILE A 24 -6.64 6.53 10.18
N LEU A 25 -5.77 5.73 10.82
CA LEU A 25 -4.82 4.83 10.14
C LEU A 25 -5.53 3.79 9.25
N ARG A 26 -6.63 3.20 9.74
CA ARG A 26 -7.48 2.30 8.94
C ARG A 26 -8.04 3.01 7.71
N LYS A 27 -8.55 4.23 7.88
CA LYS A 27 -9.18 4.99 6.80
C LYS A 27 -8.16 5.45 5.76
N THR A 28 -6.98 5.89 6.17
CA THR A 28 -5.90 6.27 5.24
C THR A 28 -5.38 5.06 4.47
N SER A 29 -5.14 3.92 5.14
CA SER A 29 -4.74 2.67 4.50
C SER A 29 -5.76 2.18 3.47
N LEU A 30 -7.06 2.17 3.82
CA LEU A 30 -8.13 1.78 2.90
C LEU A 30 -8.31 2.74 1.73
N ARG A 31 -8.17 4.05 1.96
CA ARG A 31 -8.22 5.05 0.88
C ARG A 31 -7.05 4.89 -0.07
N ARG A 32 -5.84 4.65 0.45
CA ARG A 32 -4.65 4.39 -0.37
C ARG A 32 -4.87 3.14 -1.23
N LYS A 33 -5.39 2.05 -0.64
CA LYS A 33 -5.70 0.82 -1.40
C LYS A 33 -6.73 1.06 -2.50
N ARG A 34 -7.84 1.75 -2.21
CA ARG A 34 -8.84 2.06 -3.25
C ARG A 34 -8.30 2.96 -4.36
N SER A 35 -7.54 3.99 -4.00
CA SER A 35 -6.91 4.88 -4.99
C SER A 35 -5.90 4.12 -5.83
N PHE A 36 -5.12 3.23 -5.22
CA PHE A 36 -4.17 2.36 -5.90
C PHE A 36 -4.87 1.39 -6.85
N ASP A 37 -5.93 0.71 -6.40
CA ASP A 37 -6.70 -0.22 -7.24
C ASP A 37 -7.39 0.49 -8.42
N GLN A 38 -7.77 1.76 -8.25
CA GLN A 38 -8.34 2.58 -9.32
C GLN A 38 -7.29 3.08 -10.31
N GLN A 39 -6.12 3.48 -9.80
CA GLN A 39 -5.03 4.02 -10.62
C GLN A 39 -4.27 2.92 -11.37
N TRP A 40 -4.14 1.75 -10.76
CA TRP A 40 -3.37 0.61 -11.24
C TRP A 40 -4.25 -0.65 -11.29
N PRO A 41 -5.13 -0.78 -12.30
CA PRO A 41 -5.91 -1.99 -12.49
C PRO A 41 -5.02 -3.21 -12.74
N PRO A 42 -5.48 -4.44 -12.52
CA PRO A 42 -4.66 -5.62 -12.80
C PRO A 42 -4.38 -5.76 -14.31
N ILE A 43 -3.12 -5.95 -14.69
CA ILE A 43 -2.67 -6.19 -16.07
C ILE A 43 -2.02 -7.56 -16.24
N SER A 44 -2.21 -8.16 -17.43
CA SER A 44 -1.59 -9.42 -17.83
C SER A 44 -0.09 -9.27 -18.10
N ASP A 45 0.62 -10.39 -18.24
CA ASP A 45 2.03 -10.40 -18.62
C ASP A 45 2.25 -9.82 -20.02
N GLU A 46 1.36 -10.11 -20.97
CA GLU A 46 1.45 -9.57 -22.34
C GLU A 46 1.32 -8.06 -22.37
N GLU A 47 0.36 -7.51 -21.63
CA GLU A 47 0.13 -6.07 -21.55
C GLU A 47 1.30 -5.37 -20.82
N PHE A 48 1.80 -5.96 -19.75
CA PHE A 48 3.01 -5.48 -19.07
C PHE A 48 4.20 -5.41 -20.02
N LEU A 49 4.44 -6.48 -20.79
CA LEU A 49 5.55 -6.54 -21.74
C LEU A 49 5.39 -5.55 -22.91
N ARG A 50 4.16 -5.28 -23.35
CA ARG A 50 3.87 -4.25 -24.37
C ARG A 50 4.20 -2.84 -23.91
N ARG A 51 4.13 -2.58 -22.59
CA ARG A 51 4.48 -1.29 -21.99
C ARG A 51 5.97 -1.14 -21.70
N CYS A 52 6.71 -2.25 -21.65
CA CYS A 52 8.17 -2.20 -21.55
C CYS A 52 8.80 -1.55 -22.79
N SER A 53 9.99 -0.98 -22.62
CA SER A 53 10.73 -0.38 -23.73
C SER A 53 11.14 -1.44 -24.77
N VAL A 54 11.21 -1.03 -26.04
CA VAL A 54 11.59 -1.90 -27.16
C VAL A 54 12.98 -2.50 -26.90
N GLY A 55 13.10 -3.82 -27.10
CA GLY A 55 14.35 -4.56 -26.84
C GLY A 55 14.50 -5.07 -25.40
N THR A 56 13.55 -4.78 -24.51
CA THR A 56 13.52 -5.37 -23.17
C THR A 56 13.39 -6.89 -23.26
N ASN A 57 14.28 -7.62 -22.57
CA ASN A 57 14.19 -9.07 -22.49
C ASN A 57 12.96 -9.50 -21.66
N PRO A 58 11.99 -10.24 -22.24
CA PRO A 58 10.75 -10.58 -21.53
C PRO A 58 10.97 -11.37 -20.24
N ARG A 59 11.94 -12.29 -20.23
CA ARG A 59 12.25 -13.10 -19.04
C ARG A 59 12.76 -12.23 -17.90
N VAL A 60 13.63 -11.27 -18.20
CA VAL A 60 14.17 -10.35 -17.21
C VAL A 60 13.05 -9.44 -16.69
N ALA A 61 12.22 -8.88 -17.57
CA ALA A 61 11.14 -7.98 -17.19
C ALA A 61 10.11 -8.65 -16.25
N LEU A 62 9.66 -9.86 -16.59
CA LEU A 62 8.73 -10.62 -15.75
C LEU A 62 9.38 -11.08 -14.43
N GLY A 63 10.68 -11.41 -14.47
CA GLY A 63 11.45 -11.72 -13.27
C GLY A 63 11.52 -10.54 -12.30
N VAL A 64 11.87 -9.36 -12.81
CA VAL A 64 11.88 -8.11 -12.03
C VAL A 64 10.48 -7.80 -11.49
N ARG A 65 9.45 -7.90 -12.33
CA ARG A 65 8.05 -7.70 -11.91
C ARG A 65 7.67 -8.57 -10.71
N ARG A 66 8.08 -9.84 -10.73
CA ARG A 66 7.86 -10.78 -9.63
C ARG A 66 8.64 -10.41 -8.37
N ILE A 67 9.91 -10.03 -8.50
CA ILE A 67 10.73 -9.59 -7.37
C ILE A 67 10.08 -8.37 -6.70
N ILE A 68 9.64 -7.38 -7.47
CA ILE A 68 8.98 -6.18 -6.94
C ILE A 68 7.70 -6.56 -6.18
N ALA A 69 6.87 -7.42 -6.75
CA ALA A 69 5.64 -7.89 -6.12
C ALA A 69 5.92 -8.58 -4.77
N GLU A 70 6.94 -9.45 -4.73
CA GLU A 70 7.33 -10.18 -3.52
C GLU A 70 7.95 -9.26 -2.46
N GLN A 71 8.88 -8.39 -2.84
CA GLN A 71 9.63 -7.54 -1.90
C GLN A 71 8.77 -6.41 -1.31
N LEU A 72 7.88 -5.82 -2.12
CA LEU A 72 7.04 -4.71 -1.69
C LEU A 72 5.64 -5.16 -1.24
N CYS A 73 5.38 -6.47 -1.21
CA CYS A 73 4.08 -7.05 -0.86
C CYS A 73 2.91 -6.45 -1.67
N VAL A 74 3.15 -6.08 -2.93
CA VAL A 74 2.13 -5.56 -3.85
C VAL A 74 1.64 -6.66 -4.79
N PRO A 75 0.39 -6.62 -5.27
CA PRO A 75 -0.12 -7.63 -6.19
C PRO A 75 0.68 -7.62 -7.50
N TYR A 76 1.15 -8.80 -7.92
CA TYR A 76 1.92 -8.97 -9.16
C TYR A 76 1.25 -8.33 -10.38
N SER A 77 -0.07 -8.52 -10.49
CA SER A 77 -0.88 -7.95 -11.57
C SER A 77 -0.93 -6.42 -11.57
N GLN A 78 -0.61 -5.76 -10.46
CA GLN A 78 -0.64 -4.30 -10.31
C GLN A 78 0.76 -3.66 -10.30
N VAL A 79 1.79 -4.42 -10.65
CA VAL A 79 3.13 -3.88 -10.93
C VAL A 79 3.20 -3.44 -12.40
N TYR A 80 3.52 -2.17 -12.62
CA TYR A 80 3.60 -1.52 -13.92
C TYR A 80 5.01 -1.00 -14.20
N PRO A 81 5.49 -1.00 -15.46
CA PRO A 81 6.82 -0.49 -15.81
C PRO A 81 7.03 1.00 -15.49
N GLU A 82 5.97 1.81 -15.58
CA GLU A 82 5.99 3.26 -15.40
C GLU A 82 5.90 3.73 -13.94
N GLN A 83 5.69 2.81 -12.99
CA GLN A 83 5.54 3.15 -11.58
C GLN A 83 6.86 3.65 -10.98
N SER A 84 6.74 4.71 -10.18
CA SER A 84 7.80 5.14 -9.27
C SER A 84 7.87 4.21 -8.07
N PHE A 85 9.07 3.67 -7.79
CA PHE A 85 9.31 2.88 -6.58
C PHE A 85 8.92 3.64 -5.31
N VAL A 86 9.24 4.93 -5.22
CA VAL A 86 8.99 5.73 -4.01
C VAL A 86 7.53 6.22 -3.97
N ASN A 87 7.08 6.88 -5.04
CA ASN A 87 5.79 7.58 -5.00
C ASN A 87 4.60 6.64 -5.15
N ASP A 88 4.72 5.62 -6.00
CA ASP A 88 3.60 4.71 -6.32
C ASP A 88 3.67 3.43 -5.49
N LEU A 89 4.87 2.87 -5.31
CA LEU A 89 5.07 1.59 -4.61
C LEU A 89 5.48 1.75 -3.13
N GLY A 90 5.89 2.94 -2.69
CA GLY A 90 6.25 3.21 -1.29
C GLY A 90 7.50 2.47 -0.82
N ALA A 91 8.50 2.34 -1.68
CA ALA A 91 9.83 1.85 -1.31
C ALA A 91 10.66 3.02 -0.76
N ASP A 92 10.67 3.18 0.57
CA ASP A 92 11.46 4.16 1.35
C ASP A 92 12.36 3.51 2.41
#